data_AF-A0A7C1CFE4-F1
#
_entry.id   AF-A0A7C1CFE4-F1
#
_cell.length_a   1.000
_cell.length_b   1.000
_cell.length_c   1.000
_cell.angle_alpha   90.00
_cell.angle_beta   90.00
_cell.angle_gamma   90.00
#
_symmetry.space_group_name_H-M   'P 1'
#
loop_
_entity.id
_entity.type
_entity.pdbx_description
1 polymer ?
#
loop_
_entity_poly.entity_id
_entity_poly.type
_entity_poly.pdbx_seq_one_letter_code
_entity_poly.pdbx_strand_id
1 'polypeptide(L)'
;MATDTQSMLSVLRDRSYFFDEGICFECLRCGSCCTGEPGVVFVEEAEKTTIADFLGISRQVFIERCLFPIGDRLSIRETDDFRCIFYENGCSIYPVRPLQCRTFPFWAQNFRSKKAWNETLRRCPGIGTGRRYTKNEILDLITCSMHLFEDVSAMTVSGEDAHGSSGMECADSGITWNVYRQDDNGHTFLVSVHGSRSEALRRLRAFERKTHKQVFWVEQTPKEQESKRR
;
A
#
# COMPACT_ATOMS: atom_id res chain seq x y z
N MET A 1 14.38 23.97 -17.14
CA MET A 1 13.99 23.84 -15.72
C MET A 1 14.32 22.42 -15.25
N ALA A 2 15.61 22.11 -15.09
CA ALA A 2 16.12 20.78 -14.71
C ALA A 2 17.14 20.85 -13.54
N THR A 3 17.22 22.01 -12.88
CA THR A 3 18.32 22.33 -11.94
C THR A 3 17.98 22.03 -10.49
N ASP A 4 16.70 21.84 -10.14
CA ASP A 4 16.27 21.77 -8.74
C ASP A 4 16.25 20.33 -8.19
N THR A 5 15.70 19.38 -8.95
CA THR A 5 15.67 17.95 -8.57
C THR A 5 17.07 17.31 -8.58
N GLN A 6 17.92 17.71 -9.53
CA GLN A 6 19.30 17.25 -9.63
C GLN A 6 20.14 17.72 -8.42
N SER A 7 19.85 18.91 -7.91
CA SER A 7 20.49 19.52 -6.74
C SER A 7 20.04 18.86 -5.42
N MET A 8 18.76 18.50 -5.30
CA MET A 8 18.28 17.77 -4.12
C MET A 8 18.83 16.34 -4.05
N LEU A 9 18.90 15.64 -5.19
CA LEU A 9 19.44 14.27 -5.25
C LEU A 9 20.95 14.23 -4.97
N SER A 10 21.72 15.24 -5.37
CA SER A 10 23.15 15.30 -5.03
C SER A 10 23.34 15.47 -3.52
N VAL A 11 22.57 16.36 -2.88
CA VAL A 11 22.61 16.55 -1.42
C VAL A 11 22.25 15.26 -0.66
N LEU A 12 21.26 14.50 -1.15
CA LEU A 12 20.93 13.20 -0.55
C LEU A 12 22.04 12.18 -0.73
N ARG A 13 22.76 12.18 -1.86
CA ARG A 13 23.85 11.23 -2.10
C ARG A 13 25.10 11.50 -1.24
N ASP A 14 25.33 12.75 -0.85
CA ASP A 14 26.51 13.14 -0.06
C ASP A 14 26.35 12.93 1.46
N ARG A 15 25.12 12.76 1.96
CA ARG A 15 24.86 12.49 3.39
C ARG A 15 25.30 11.09 3.78
N SER A 16 25.76 10.89 5.02
CA SER A 16 26.01 9.53 5.53
C SER A 16 24.72 8.84 5.95
N TYR A 17 24.59 7.56 5.60
CA TYR A 17 23.48 6.70 5.98
C TYR A 17 23.98 5.37 6.55
N PHE A 18 23.10 4.68 7.29
CA PHE A 18 23.39 3.34 7.80
C PHE A 18 23.56 2.26 6.71
N PHE A 19 23.34 2.62 5.44
CA PHE A 19 23.44 1.78 4.25
C PHE A 19 24.48 2.31 3.26
N ASP A 20 25.45 3.13 3.71
CA ASP A 20 26.53 3.64 2.86
C ASP A 20 27.32 2.49 2.19
N GLU A 21 27.50 1.38 2.90
CA GLU A 21 28.11 0.14 2.38
C GLU A 21 27.18 -0.67 1.45
N GLY A 22 25.99 -0.17 1.14
CA GLY A 22 24.99 -0.91 0.39
C GLY A 22 24.36 -2.06 1.19
N ILE A 23 23.40 -2.74 0.56
CA ILE A 23 22.61 -3.81 1.18
C ILE A 23 22.48 -4.97 0.19
N CYS A 24 22.76 -6.19 0.63
CA CYS A 24 22.43 -7.38 -0.15
C CYS A 24 20.94 -7.70 0.00
N PHE A 25 20.26 -7.96 -1.11
CA PHE A 25 18.88 -8.42 -1.08
C PHE A 25 18.54 -9.37 -2.24
N GLU A 26 17.78 -10.42 -1.92
CA GLU A 26 17.11 -11.28 -2.89
C GLU A 26 15.76 -11.74 -2.35
N CYS A 27 14.73 -11.75 -3.20
CA CYS A 27 13.43 -12.28 -2.81
C CYS A 27 13.46 -13.80 -2.77
N LEU A 28 13.54 -14.38 -1.57
CA LEU A 28 13.53 -15.82 -1.35
C LEU A 28 12.15 -16.49 -1.54
N ARG A 29 11.16 -15.75 -2.06
CA ARG A 29 9.75 -16.20 -2.19
C ARG A 29 9.14 -16.71 -0.87
N CYS A 30 9.65 -16.22 0.26
CA CYS A 30 9.28 -16.66 1.61
C CYS A 30 7.83 -16.30 2.02
N GLY A 31 7.16 -15.41 1.30
CA GLY A 31 5.80 -14.98 1.60
C GLY A 31 5.67 -13.90 2.69
N SER A 32 6.75 -13.50 3.39
CA SER A 32 6.67 -12.53 4.49
C SER A 32 6.06 -11.17 4.11
N CYS A 33 6.24 -10.71 2.88
CA CYS A 33 5.65 -9.45 2.39
C CYS A 33 4.34 -9.64 1.62
N CYS A 34 3.96 -10.90 1.32
CA CYS A 34 2.74 -11.23 0.59
C CYS A 34 1.63 -11.75 1.51
N THR A 35 1.93 -11.99 2.80
CA THR A 35 1.06 -12.70 3.75
C THR A 35 1.23 -12.17 5.18
N GLY A 36 0.37 -12.61 6.09
CA GLY A 36 0.54 -12.46 7.54
C GLY A 36 -0.21 -11.26 8.12
N GLU A 37 -0.03 -10.10 7.53
CA GLU A 37 -0.71 -8.85 7.91
C GLU A 37 -1.39 -8.21 6.69
N PRO A 38 -2.51 -7.48 6.90
CA PRO A 38 -3.12 -6.71 5.82
C PRO A 38 -2.16 -5.64 5.29
N GLY A 39 -2.11 -5.50 3.97
CA GLY A 39 -1.31 -4.52 3.26
C GLY A 39 -2.04 -3.92 2.06
N VAL A 40 -1.65 -2.69 1.72
CA VAL A 40 -2.11 -1.99 0.52
C VAL A 40 -1.00 -2.09 -0.53
N VAL A 41 -1.33 -2.56 -1.72
CA VAL A 41 -0.41 -2.64 -2.87
C VAL A 41 -1.06 -1.94 -4.05
N PHE A 42 -0.71 -0.67 -4.24
CA PHE A 42 -1.25 0.11 -5.34
C PHE A 42 -0.72 -0.37 -6.69
N VAL A 43 -1.57 -0.30 -7.71
CA VAL A 43 -1.25 -0.67 -9.08
C VAL A 43 -1.49 0.52 -10.00
N GLU A 44 -0.42 1.00 -10.63
CA GLU A 44 -0.48 2.13 -11.57
C GLU A 44 -1.08 1.73 -12.93
N GLU A 45 -1.54 2.69 -13.71
CA GLU A 45 -2.25 2.42 -14.99
C GLU A 45 -1.47 1.53 -15.96
N ALA A 46 -0.17 1.78 -16.12
CA ALA A 46 0.70 0.97 -16.98
C ALA A 46 0.85 -0.48 -16.45
N GLU A 47 0.82 -0.64 -15.13
CA GLU A 47 0.96 -1.93 -14.47
C GLU A 47 -0.31 -2.77 -14.59
N LYS A 48 -1.49 -2.12 -14.59
CA LYS A 48 -2.78 -2.80 -14.81
C LYS A 48 -2.79 -3.56 -16.14
N THR A 49 -2.34 -2.91 -17.21
CA THR A 49 -2.25 -3.53 -18.55
C THR A 49 -1.22 -4.66 -18.55
N THR A 50 -0.01 -4.40 -18.05
CA THR A 50 1.09 -5.38 -18.03
C THR A 50 0.71 -6.66 -17.26
N ILE A 51 0.05 -6.51 -16.10
CA ILE A 51 -0.36 -7.66 -15.28
C ILE A 51 -1.53 -8.40 -15.95
N ALA A 52 -2.50 -7.69 -16.52
CA ALA A 52 -3.62 -8.31 -17.23
C ALA A 52 -3.15 -9.16 -18.43
N ASP A 53 -2.22 -8.63 -19.23
CA ASP A 53 -1.63 -9.33 -20.38
C ASP A 53 -0.89 -10.59 -19.93
N PHE A 54 -0.09 -10.49 -18.85
CA PHE A 54 0.61 -11.64 -18.27
C PHE A 54 -0.35 -12.73 -17.77
N LEU A 55 -1.51 -12.33 -17.24
CA LEU A 55 -2.55 -13.25 -16.76
C LEU A 55 -3.43 -13.81 -17.90
N GLY A 56 -3.31 -13.30 -19.13
CA GLY A 56 -4.15 -13.69 -20.25
C GLY A 56 -5.62 -13.28 -20.11
N ILE A 57 -5.89 -12.19 -19.37
CA ILE A 57 -7.23 -11.64 -19.16
C ILE A 57 -7.29 -10.19 -19.64
N SER A 58 -8.49 -9.67 -19.91
CA SER A 58 -8.62 -8.25 -20.26
C SER A 58 -8.31 -7.35 -19.06
N ARG A 59 -7.81 -6.14 -19.33
CA ARG A 59 -7.58 -5.10 -18.31
C ARG A 59 -8.82 -4.85 -17.45
N GLN A 60 -10.01 -4.85 -18.05
CA GLN A 60 -11.27 -4.66 -17.32
C GLN A 60 -11.52 -5.79 -16.32
N VAL A 61 -11.34 -7.04 -16.76
CA VAL A 61 -11.50 -8.22 -15.88
C VAL A 61 -10.47 -8.21 -14.76
N PHE A 62 -9.23 -7.81 -15.03
CA PHE A 62 -8.20 -7.64 -14.00
C PHE A 62 -8.61 -6.60 -12.95
N ILE A 63 -9.06 -5.41 -13.38
CA ILE A 63 -9.50 -4.35 -12.46
C ILE A 63 -10.64 -4.84 -11.57
N GLU A 64 -11.68 -5.46 -12.15
CA GLU A 64 -12.86 -5.91 -11.41
C GLU A 64 -12.57 -7.04 -10.44
N ARG A 65 -11.79 -8.04 -10.86
CA ARG A 65 -11.59 -9.28 -10.11
C ARG A 65 -10.38 -9.25 -9.19
N CYS A 66 -9.35 -8.50 -9.54
CA CYS A 66 -8.06 -8.54 -8.84
C CYS A 66 -7.78 -7.29 -8.01
N LEU A 67 -8.45 -6.18 -8.28
CA LEU A 67 -8.22 -4.91 -7.58
C LEU A 67 -9.45 -4.48 -6.77
N PHE A 68 -9.20 -3.65 -5.76
CA PHE A 68 -10.24 -2.95 -5.01
C PHE A 68 -9.87 -1.47 -4.83
N PRO A 69 -10.86 -0.56 -4.83
CA PRO A 69 -10.61 0.86 -4.69
C PRO A 69 -10.20 1.24 -3.26
N ILE A 70 -9.26 2.17 -3.15
CA ILE A 70 -8.87 2.86 -1.91
C ILE A 70 -8.67 4.33 -2.29
N GLY A 71 -9.63 5.19 -1.91
CA GLY A 71 -9.68 6.55 -2.42
C GLY A 71 -9.83 6.56 -3.95
N ASP A 72 -8.96 7.31 -4.62
CA ASP A 72 -8.82 7.40 -6.08
C ASP A 72 -7.91 6.31 -6.69
N ARG A 73 -7.24 5.51 -5.84
CA ARG A 73 -6.28 4.48 -6.27
C ARG A 73 -6.87 3.08 -6.19
N LEU A 74 -6.23 2.14 -6.88
CA LEU A 74 -6.61 0.72 -6.87
C LEU A 74 -5.50 -0.12 -6.23
N SER A 75 -5.88 -0.94 -5.25
CA SER A 75 -4.99 -1.88 -4.57
C SER A 75 -5.26 -3.32 -5.00
N ILE A 76 -4.23 -4.16 -5.06
CA ILE A 76 -4.38 -5.61 -5.21
C ILE A 76 -5.19 -6.16 -4.04
N ARG A 77 -6.20 -7.00 -4.34
CA ARG A 77 -7.02 -7.68 -3.33
C ARG A 77 -6.20 -8.65 -2.49
N GLU A 78 -6.70 -8.87 -1.28
CA GLU A 78 -6.21 -9.90 -0.38
C GLU A 78 -7.34 -10.88 -0.07
N THR A 79 -6.96 -12.11 0.25
CA THR A 79 -7.86 -13.10 0.84
C THR A 79 -8.25 -12.70 2.28
N ASP A 80 -9.16 -13.46 2.87
CA ASP A 80 -9.62 -13.23 4.25
C ASP A 80 -8.54 -13.48 5.33
N ASP A 81 -7.48 -14.24 5.00
CA ASP A 81 -6.32 -14.47 5.86
C ASP A 81 -5.16 -13.47 5.63
N PHE A 82 -5.39 -12.41 4.84
CA PHE A 82 -4.41 -11.35 4.50
C PHE A 82 -3.25 -11.84 3.65
N ARG A 83 -3.56 -12.72 2.70
CA ARG A 83 -2.63 -13.14 1.66
C ARG A 83 -2.99 -12.39 0.38
N CYS A 84 -2.00 -11.81 -0.27
CA CYS A 84 -2.15 -11.27 -1.62
C CYS A 84 -2.75 -12.35 -2.53
N ILE A 85 -3.76 -12.02 -3.34
CA ILE A 85 -4.44 -12.99 -4.22
C ILE A 85 -3.49 -13.67 -5.24
N PHE A 86 -2.32 -13.09 -5.49
CA PHE A 86 -1.29 -13.63 -6.38
C PHE A 86 -0.22 -14.45 -5.64
N TYR A 87 -0.41 -14.78 -4.36
CA TYR A 87 0.53 -15.62 -3.62
C TYR A 87 0.09 -17.09 -3.59
N GLU A 88 0.89 -17.95 -4.22
CA GLU A 88 0.75 -19.40 -4.27
C GLU A 88 2.13 -20.04 -4.09
N ASN A 89 2.57 -20.19 -2.82
CA ASN A 89 3.94 -20.62 -2.48
C ASN A 89 5.06 -19.81 -3.19
N GLY A 90 4.75 -18.54 -3.45
CA GLY A 90 5.50 -17.66 -4.32
C GLY A 90 4.56 -16.68 -5.02
N CYS A 91 5.10 -15.58 -5.55
CA CYS A 91 4.27 -14.63 -6.31
C CYS A 91 4.04 -15.18 -7.73
N SER A 92 2.79 -15.46 -8.10
CA SER A 92 2.43 -15.97 -9.43
C SER A 92 2.68 -14.94 -10.54
N ILE A 93 2.62 -13.65 -10.20
CA ILE A 93 2.93 -12.54 -11.11
C ILE A 93 4.35 -11.99 -10.94
N TYR A 94 5.30 -12.79 -10.42
CA TYR A 94 6.67 -12.33 -10.08
C TYR A 94 7.38 -11.50 -11.17
N PRO A 95 7.31 -11.87 -12.48
CA PRO A 95 7.95 -11.10 -13.56
C PRO A 95 7.34 -9.72 -13.80
N VAL A 96 6.06 -9.54 -13.49
CA VAL A 96 5.28 -8.32 -13.75
C VAL A 96 4.77 -7.65 -12.47
N ARG A 97 5.42 -7.93 -11.33
CA ARG A 97 5.07 -7.34 -10.03
C ARG A 97 4.94 -5.82 -10.12
N PRO A 98 3.96 -5.19 -9.44
CA PRO A 98 3.88 -3.73 -9.31
C PRO A 98 5.16 -3.13 -8.76
N LEU A 99 5.39 -1.84 -9.02
CA LEU A 99 6.59 -1.10 -8.61
C LEU A 99 6.80 -1.21 -7.11
N GLN A 100 5.74 -1.06 -6.32
CA GLN A 100 5.77 -1.24 -4.88
C GLN A 100 6.34 -2.61 -4.48
N CYS A 101 5.89 -3.70 -5.13
CA CYS A 101 6.41 -5.04 -4.86
C CYS A 101 7.84 -5.27 -5.38
N ARG A 102 8.23 -4.60 -6.48
CA ARG A 102 9.58 -4.70 -7.05
C ARG A 102 10.63 -3.97 -6.21
N THR A 103 10.25 -2.86 -5.58
CA THR A 103 11.17 -1.99 -4.81
C THR A 103 11.33 -2.45 -3.37
N PHE A 104 10.51 -3.39 -2.86
CA PHE A 104 10.74 -3.97 -1.54
C PHE A 104 12.15 -4.61 -1.46
N PRO A 105 12.94 -4.37 -0.39
CA PRO A 105 12.61 -3.70 0.87
C PRO A 105 12.95 -2.19 0.88
N PHE A 106 13.34 -1.60 -0.24
CA PHE A 106 13.82 -0.22 -0.40
C PHE A 106 12.72 0.85 -0.41
N TRP A 107 11.66 0.65 0.37
CA TRP A 107 10.62 1.65 0.56
C TRP A 107 11.08 2.75 1.50
N ALA A 108 10.70 4.00 1.22
CA ALA A 108 11.02 5.16 2.07
C ALA A 108 10.70 4.91 3.56
N GLN A 109 9.56 4.28 3.85
CA GLN A 109 9.13 3.93 5.22
C GLN A 109 10.09 2.97 5.95
N ASN A 110 10.77 2.07 5.24
CA ASN A 110 11.73 1.14 5.83
C ASN A 110 13.07 1.83 6.11
N PHE A 111 13.38 2.90 5.36
CA PHE A 111 14.64 3.64 5.44
C PHE A 111 14.56 4.95 6.23
N ARG A 112 13.38 5.32 6.75
CA ARG A 112 13.17 6.53 7.57
C ARG A 112 14.01 6.59 8.84
N SER A 113 14.43 5.43 9.38
CA SER A 113 15.31 5.34 10.54
C SER A 113 15.97 3.96 10.63
N LYS A 114 17.07 3.86 11.39
CA LYS A 114 17.71 2.56 11.66
C LYS A 114 16.77 1.60 12.39
N LYS A 115 15.87 2.11 13.25
CA LYS A 115 14.85 1.31 13.94
C LYS A 115 13.89 0.65 12.95
N ALA A 116 13.33 1.42 12.01
CA ALA A 116 12.43 0.92 10.97
C ALA A 116 13.11 -0.12 10.06
N TRP A 117 14.38 0.12 9.72
CA TRP A 117 15.18 -0.84 8.98
C TRP A 117 15.37 -2.15 9.74
N ASN A 118 15.71 -2.08 11.03
CA ASN A 118 15.88 -3.25 11.89
C ASN A 118 14.57 -4.07 12.05
N GLU A 119 13.41 -3.41 12.05
CA GLU A 119 12.11 -4.10 12.04
C GLU A 119 11.84 -4.81 10.71
N THR A 120 12.28 -4.23 9.59
CA THR A 120 12.18 -4.84 8.27
C THR A 120 13.11 -6.05 8.15
N LEU A 121 14.35 -5.92 8.63
CA LEU A 121 15.35 -6.98 8.74
C LEU A 121 14.81 -8.22 9.45
N ARG A 122 14.10 -8.06 10.57
CA ARG A 122 13.53 -9.19 11.34
C ARG A 122 12.41 -9.93 10.59
N ARG A 123 11.72 -9.25 9.67
CA ARG A 123 10.56 -9.81 8.95
C ARG A 123 10.93 -10.48 7.64
N CYS A 124 12.05 -10.08 7.01
CA CYS A 124 12.43 -10.57 5.70
C CYS A 124 13.78 -11.32 5.73
N PRO A 125 13.78 -12.67 5.54
CA PRO A 125 15.01 -13.45 5.49
C PRO A 125 15.85 -13.21 4.22
N GLY A 126 15.30 -12.52 3.22
CA GLY A 126 16.02 -12.19 1.98
C GLY A 126 17.00 -11.03 2.13
N ILE A 127 16.91 -10.27 3.22
CA ILE A 127 17.86 -9.18 3.48
C ILE A 127 19.17 -9.77 3.99
N GLY A 128 20.28 -9.34 3.39
CA GLY A 128 21.62 -9.90 3.59
C GLY A 128 21.99 -11.02 2.60
N THR A 129 21.11 -11.34 1.65
CA THR A 129 21.32 -12.41 0.65
C THR A 129 21.38 -11.87 -0.78
N GLY A 130 21.94 -12.63 -1.72
CA GLY A 130 21.93 -12.31 -3.15
C GLY A 130 22.64 -11.00 -3.54
N ARG A 131 22.03 -10.24 -4.47
CA ARG A 131 22.64 -9.06 -5.11
C ARG A 131 22.89 -7.94 -4.10
N ARG A 132 24.10 -7.36 -4.12
CA ARG A 132 24.41 -6.11 -3.40
C ARG A 132 23.88 -4.90 -4.16
N TYR A 133 23.04 -4.10 -3.50
CA TYR A 133 22.56 -2.81 -3.97
C TYR A 133 23.44 -1.70 -3.41
N THR A 134 23.94 -0.81 -4.26
CA THR A 134 24.78 0.32 -3.84
C THR A 134 23.93 1.41 -3.18
N LYS A 135 24.58 2.31 -2.43
CA LYS A 135 23.91 3.49 -1.85
C LYS A 135 23.09 4.27 -2.88
N ASN A 136 23.65 4.53 -4.06
CA ASN A 136 22.96 5.29 -5.10
C ASN A 136 21.74 4.53 -5.64
N GLU A 137 21.86 3.23 -5.88
CA GLU A 137 20.72 2.41 -6.31
C GLU A 137 19.61 2.36 -5.25
N ILE A 138 19.99 2.27 -3.98
CA ILE A 138 19.04 2.30 -2.85
C ILE A 138 18.31 3.65 -2.83
N LEU A 139 19.04 4.77 -2.96
CA LEU A 139 18.44 6.10 -2.99
C LEU A 139 17.49 6.26 -4.19
N ASP A 140 17.88 5.80 -5.37
CA ASP A 140 17.04 5.85 -6.56
C ASP A 140 15.74 5.02 -6.36
N LEU A 141 15.84 3.83 -5.78
CA LEU A 141 14.68 2.98 -5.45
C LEU A 141 13.77 3.59 -4.38
N ILE A 142 14.37 4.24 -3.37
CA ILE A 142 13.62 4.98 -2.34
C ILE A 142 12.84 6.12 -2.99
N THR A 143 13.47 6.91 -3.86
CA THR A 143 12.83 8.01 -4.58
C THR A 143 11.69 7.51 -5.47
N CYS A 144 11.87 6.40 -6.18
CA CYS A 144 10.77 5.76 -6.94
C CYS A 144 9.58 5.35 -6.05
N SER A 145 9.84 5.04 -4.77
CA SER A 145 8.79 4.68 -3.82
C SER A 145 8.14 5.88 -3.12
N MET A 146 8.69 7.09 -3.20
CA MET A 146 8.16 8.27 -2.49
C MET A 146 6.80 8.70 -3.03
N HIS A 147 6.63 8.75 -4.35
CA HIS A 147 5.35 9.10 -4.99
C HIS A 147 4.23 8.07 -4.73
N LEU A 148 4.57 6.88 -4.22
CA LEU A 148 3.56 5.88 -3.87
C LEU A 148 2.85 6.20 -2.54
N PHE A 149 3.32 7.16 -1.75
CA PHE A 149 2.81 7.45 -0.40
C PHE A 149 2.44 8.93 -0.14
N GLU A 150 2.54 9.82 -1.13
CA GLU A 150 2.31 11.27 -0.95
C GLU A 150 0.84 11.64 -0.62
N ASP A 151 -0.14 10.76 -0.87
CA ASP A 151 -1.56 11.13 -0.76
C ASP A 151 -2.28 10.69 0.53
N VAL A 152 -1.63 10.00 1.46
CA VAL A 152 -2.33 9.46 2.65
C VAL A 152 -2.36 10.44 3.84
N SER A 153 -1.47 11.45 3.89
CA SER A 153 -1.38 12.37 5.03
C SER A 153 -2.32 13.59 4.95
N ALA A 154 -3.02 13.80 3.84
CA ALA A 154 -3.79 15.03 3.60
C ALA A 154 -5.22 15.03 4.20
N MET A 155 -5.67 13.96 4.85
CA MET A 155 -7.09 13.77 5.19
C MET A 155 -7.53 14.19 6.61
N THR A 156 -6.77 15.01 7.36
CA THR A 156 -7.20 15.48 8.68
C THR A 156 -7.44 17.00 8.76
N VAL A 157 -8.65 17.34 9.22
CA VAL A 157 -9.13 18.59 9.88
C VAL A 157 -10.08 19.46 9.06
N SER A 158 -11.40 19.37 9.34
CA SER A 158 -12.23 20.39 10.04
C SER A 158 -13.72 20.07 9.79
N GLY A 159 -14.49 19.92 10.87
CA GLY A 159 -15.93 19.75 10.83
C GLY A 159 -16.67 21.08 10.78
N GLU A 160 -17.97 21.02 10.48
CA GLU A 160 -19.09 21.70 11.16
C GLU A 160 -20.43 21.36 10.49
N ASP A 161 -21.51 21.55 11.24
CA ASP A 161 -22.84 20.91 11.16
C ASP A 161 -23.79 21.39 10.04
N ALA A 162 -24.79 20.56 9.67
CA ALA A 162 -26.20 20.99 9.58
C ALA A 162 -27.19 19.81 9.35
N HIS A 163 -28.32 19.89 10.06
CA HIS A 163 -29.45 18.95 10.08
C HIS A 163 -30.38 19.08 8.86
N GLY A 164 -31.07 17.98 8.49
CA GLY A 164 -32.22 18.02 7.57
C GLY A 164 -32.84 16.64 7.29
N SER A 165 -34.14 16.50 7.54
CA SER A 165 -34.92 15.26 7.62
C SER A 165 -35.41 14.69 6.26
N SER A 166 -35.73 13.39 6.27
CA SER A 166 -36.82 12.71 5.53
C SER A 166 -36.66 12.43 4.03
N GLY A 167 -36.60 11.15 3.67
CA GLY A 167 -36.94 10.66 2.33
C GLY A 167 -36.35 9.29 2.01
N MET A 168 -37.19 8.26 1.99
CA MET A 168 -36.84 6.88 1.62
C MET A 168 -36.68 6.77 0.10
N GLU A 169 -35.45 6.74 -0.41
CA GLU A 169 -35.12 6.23 -1.76
C GLU A 169 -33.77 5.50 -1.71
N CYS A 170 -33.74 4.30 -2.31
CA CYS A 170 -32.54 3.47 -2.42
C CYS A 170 -31.55 4.12 -3.37
N ALA A 171 -30.64 4.95 -2.85
CA ALA A 171 -29.57 5.58 -3.61
C ALA A 171 -28.24 4.84 -3.41
N ASP A 172 -27.43 4.79 -4.48
CA ASP A 172 -25.98 4.57 -4.43
C ASP A 172 -25.40 5.58 -3.45
N SER A 173 -25.36 5.18 -2.19
CA SER A 173 -25.02 6.04 -1.08
C SER A 173 -23.56 6.38 -1.31
N GLY A 174 -23.28 7.67 -1.55
CA GLY A 174 -21.95 8.23 -1.74
C GLY A 174 -21.12 8.14 -0.46
N ILE A 175 -21.04 6.95 0.10
CA ILE A 175 -20.62 6.58 1.43
C ILE A 175 -19.91 5.25 1.27
N THR A 176 -18.72 5.16 1.86
CA THR A 176 -17.94 3.94 1.96
C THR A 176 -17.74 3.58 3.42
N TRP A 177 -17.65 2.28 3.68
CA TRP A 177 -17.35 1.73 4.99
C TRP A 177 -15.89 1.28 5.01
N ASN A 178 -15.07 2.04 5.71
CA ASN A 178 -13.63 1.91 5.70
C ASN A 178 -13.17 1.18 6.95
N VAL A 179 -12.31 0.19 6.77
CA VAL A 179 -11.65 -0.51 7.88
C VAL A 179 -10.28 0.10 8.05
N TYR A 180 -10.00 0.59 9.25
CA TYR A 180 -8.71 1.16 9.63
C TYR A 180 -7.97 0.22 10.59
N ARG A 181 -6.65 0.35 10.61
CA ARG A 181 -5.77 -0.27 11.59
C ARG A 181 -4.89 0.78 12.23
N GLN A 182 -4.66 0.68 13.53
CA GLN A 182 -3.62 1.42 14.23
C GLN A 182 -2.47 0.49 14.64
N ASP A 183 -1.23 0.90 14.36
CA ASP A 183 -0.03 0.20 14.85
C ASP A 183 0.29 0.54 16.32
N ASP A 184 1.24 -0.18 16.92
CA ASP A 184 1.67 0.07 18.31
C ASP A 184 2.29 1.46 18.53
N ASN A 185 2.60 2.20 17.45
CA ASN A 185 3.12 3.56 17.49
C ASN A 185 2.01 4.62 17.31
N GLY A 186 0.74 4.21 17.22
CA GLY A 186 -0.40 5.10 17.05
C GLY A 186 -0.69 5.52 15.61
N HIS A 187 0.05 5.01 14.62
CA HIS A 187 -0.20 5.34 13.21
C HIS A 187 -1.41 4.60 12.66
N THR A 188 -2.31 5.36 12.04
CA THR A 188 -3.53 4.85 11.41
C THR A 188 -3.31 4.58 9.93
N PHE A 189 -3.78 3.43 9.46
CA PHE A 189 -3.70 3.01 8.07
C PHE A 189 -5.08 2.54 7.59
N LEU A 190 -5.50 3.03 6.42
CA LEU A 190 -6.68 2.51 5.73
C LEU A 190 -6.36 1.11 5.20
N VAL A 191 -7.13 0.12 5.63
CA VAL A 191 -6.92 -1.30 5.29
C VAL A 191 -7.79 -1.73 4.12
N SER A 192 -9.06 -1.36 4.14
CA SER A 192 -10.00 -1.74 3.08
C SER A 192 -11.23 -0.84 3.06
N VAL A 193 -11.81 -0.66 1.88
CA VAL A 193 -13.01 0.14 1.62
C VAL A 193 -14.12 -0.81 1.16
N HIS A 194 -15.31 -0.69 1.73
CA HIS A 194 -16.45 -1.56 1.42
C HIS A 194 -17.70 -0.75 1.07
N GLY A 195 -18.56 -1.33 0.23
CA GLY A 195 -19.84 -0.72 -0.15
C GLY A 195 -20.90 -0.80 0.97
N SER A 196 -20.72 -1.70 1.94
CA SER A 196 -21.66 -1.87 3.04
C SER A 196 -20.97 -2.05 4.39
N ARG A 197 -21.64 -1.60 5.47
CA ARG A 197 -21.19 -1.81 6.86
C ARG A 197 -20.97 -3.29 7.15
N SER A 198 -21.84 -4.14 6.62
CA SER A 198 -21.79 -5.59 6.83
C SER A 198 -20.52 -6.21 6.24
N GLU A 199 -20.06 -5.76 5.07
CA GLU A 199 -18.79 -6.20 4.49
C GLU A 199 -17.59 -5.72 5.30
N ALA A 200 -17.57 -4.43 5.68
CA ALA A 200 -16.51 -3.88 6.52
C ALA A 200 -16.43 -4.57 7.89
N LEU A 201 -17.57 -4.87 8.52
CA LEU A 201 -17.62 -5.60 9.78
C LEU A 201 -17.21 -7.07 9.62
N ARG A 202 -17.53 -7.74 8.51
CA ARG A 202 -17.01 -9.09 8.23
C ARG A 202 -15.50 -9.08 8.15
N ARG A 203 -14.92 -8.06 7.48
CA ARG A 203 -13.47 -7.86 7.41
C ARG A 203 -12.87 -7.54 8.78
N LEU A 204 -13.51 -6.67 9.58
CA LEU A 204 -13.12 -6.37 10.96
C LEU A 204 -13.03 -7.64 11.82
N ARG A 205 -14.09 -8.47 11.79
CA ARG A 205 -14.13 -9.73 12.54
C ARG A 205 -13.03 -10.70 12.10
N ALA A 206 -12.59 -10.65 10.85
CA ALA A 206 -11.45 -11.44 10.40
C ALA A 206 -10.13 -11.00 11.06
N PHE A 207 -9.97 -9.69 11.33
CA PHE A 207 -8.84 -9.14 12.08
C PHE A 207 -8.87 -9.53 13.56
N GLU A 208 -10.02 -9.42 14.22
CA GLU A 208 -10.18 -9.71 15.67
C GLU A 208 -9.91 -11.18 16.03
N ARG A 209 -10.03 -12.12 15.07
CA ARG A 209 -9.73 -13.55 15.28
C ARG A 209 -8.23 -13.85 15.37
N LYS A 210 -7.34 -12.92 15.00
CA LYS A 210 -5.89 -13.12 15.09
C LYS A 210 -5.37 -12.62 16.44
N THR A 211 -4.45 -13.37 17.04
CA THR A 211 -3.83 -13.12 18.37
C THR A 211 -2.92 -11.89 18.46
N HIS A 212 -2.93 -10.98 17.47
CA HIS A 212 -2.10 -9.78 17.46
C HIS A 212 -2.86 -8.59 18.07
N LYS A 213 -2.22 -7.82 18.96
CA LYS A 213 -2.78 -6.68 19.72
C LYS A 213 -2.97 -5.41 18.87
N GLN A 214 -3.38 -5.53 17.62
CA GLN A 214 -3.60 -4.38 16.75
C GLN A 214 -5.05 -3.93 16.86
N VAL A 215 -5.26 -2.61 16.92
CA VAL A 215 -6.60 -2.01 17.00
C VAL A 215 -7.12 -1.84 15.59
N PHE A 216 -8.31 -2.37 15.33
CA PHE A 216 -9.03 -2.19 14.07
C PHE A 216 -10.40 -1.57 14.38
N TRP A 217 -10.88 -0.71 13.49
CA TRP A 217 -12.24 -0.16 13.57
C TRP A 217 -12.82 0.06 12.18
N VAL A 218 -14.14 0.21 12.14
CA VAL A 218 -14.86 0.60 10.93
C VAL A 218 -15.32 2.04 11.09
N GLU A 219 -15.08 2.85 10.08
CA GLU A 219 -15.53 4.24 10.01
C GLU A 219 -16.24 4.50 8.68
N GLN A 220 -17.23 5.38 8.70
CA GLN A 220 -18.01 5.75 7.53
C GLN A 220 -17.41 7.01 6.90
N THR A 221 -17.07 6.97 5.62
CA THR A 221 -16.47 8.11 4.91
C THR A 221 -17.24 8.42 3.62
N PRO A 222 -17.54 9.69 3.29
CA PRO A 222 -18.15 10.05 2.01
C PRO A 222 -17.28 9.63 0.81
N LYS A 223 -17.89 9.21 -0.32
CA LYS A 223 -17.21 9.07 -1.61
C LYS A 223 -16.87 10.48 -2.08
N GLU A 224 -15.59 10.80 -2.25
CA GLU A 224 -15.14 12.10 -2.74
C GLU A 224 -15.71 12.34 -4.15
N GLN A 225 -16.56 13.35 -4.32
CA GLN A 225 -17.17 13.67 -5.62
C GLN A 225 -16.18 14.48 -6.47
N GLU A 226 -15.90 13.95 -7.66
CA GLU A 226 -15.14 14.55 -8.75
C GLU A 226 -15.51 16.05 -8.93
N SER A 227 -14.64 16.95 -8.48
CA SER A 227 -14.77 18.38 -8.77
C SER A 227 -14.48 18.58 -10.26
N LYS A 228 -15.55 18.63 -11.06
CA LYS A 228 -15.55 19.25 -12.39
C LYS A 228 -14.92 20.65 -12.28
N ARG A 229 -13.66 20.79 -12.69
CA ARG A 229 -13.13 22.07 -13.15
C ARG A 229 -13.13 22.07 -14.67
N ARG A 230 -13.98 22.94 -15.21
CA ARG A 230 -13.97 23.42 -16.59
C ARG A 230 -12.60 23.92 -17.00
#